data_AF-A0AAD6V358-F1
#
_entry.id   AF-A0AAD6V358-F1
#
_cell.length_a   1.000
_cell.length_b   1.000
_cell.length_c   1.000
_cell.angle_alpha   90.00
_cell.angle_beta   90.00
_cell.angle_gamma   90.00
#
_symmetry.space_group_name_H-M   'P 1'
#
loop_
_entity.id
_entity.type
_entity.pdbx_description
1 polymer ?
#
loop_
_entity_poly.entity_id
_entity_poly.type
_entity_poly.pdbx_seq_one_letter_code
_entity_poly.pdbx_strand_id
1 'polypeptide(L)'
;MDYHQIGGFHPAISTSWKERGSESLGQKVYRLLPRNADGSLELLLGIKTPGTSCLLVTEVDAQKHLYRERSLRYNSQFRSKAGDFESLSPILFLDCSALEKKLEGFQQPAGKKNTKGRDVDISSQNKAYQDGQSHGIQRGQFENSRILYKLLHGQIDTDRFDLKDTSWCSSIRVYSFCYNVWLRDTRSPEERRLSPKILDLAWGEASTSTLDGNMKTARDIVYSNNKMLENPGEMKMMGGEMVREASSRKAYEYGDSHGATEICDHQALAGRVQRFFGQFTRPTQHPAILLVHDEQLARNVLLSLGVDVSQWDPSLKNLLRHAQNDLRRRREDPRGRSASPRPHDRSARRNSPPPRRLYAPVYVVDVQSMFTTLFGTSDRSQSVPAIAKHLGILPAEDKGWCAGNEVWLVPKIFCAMAHGSSIDEQKQEWPSFTIQAASDEYDDDVSDYGLDGSDSE
;
A
#
# COMPACT_ATOMS: atom_id res chain seq x y z
N MET A 1 -10.03 -19.05 6.36
CA MET A 1 -10.68 -18.80 7.65
C MET A 1 -12.00 -18.06 7.40
N ASP A 2 -13.00 -18.19 8.28
CA ASP A 2 -14.25 -17.44 8.20
C ASP A 2 -14.24 -16.28 9.21
N TYR A 3 -14.91 -15.18 8.85
CA TYR A 3 -14.96 -13.93 9.59
C TYR A 3 -16.40 -13.43 9.76
N HIS A 4 -16.69 -12.80 10.89
CA HIS A 4 -17.97 -12.15 11.16
C HIS A 4 -17.80 -10.65 11.21
N GLN A 5 -18.65 -9.96 10.44
CA GLN A 5 -18.67 -8.52 10.43
C GLN A 5 -19.42 -7.97 11.64
N ILE A 6 -18.76 -7.12 12.43
CA ILE A 6 -19.37 -6.39 13.55
C ILE A 6 -19.65 -4.92 13.21
N GLY A 7 -18.96 -4.38 12.20
CA GLY A 7 -19.14 -3.01 11.70
C GLY A 7 -18.99 -2.96 10.18
N GLY A 8 -19.79 -2.10 9.53
CA GLY A 8 -19.89 -1.94 8.08
C GLY A 8 -21.28 -2.34 7.55
N PHE A 9 -21.44 -2.39 6.24
CA PHE A 9 -22.70 -2.77 5.59
C PHE A 9 -23.11 -4.23 5.82
N HIS A 10 -24.31 -4.47 6.35
CA HIS A 10 -24.84 -5.77 6.77
C HIS A 10 -23.97 -6.49 7.84
N PRO A 11 -23.92 -5.99 9.08
CA PRO A 11 -23.18 -6.66 10.14
C PRO A 11 -23.80 -8.04 10.45
N ALA A 12 -22.94 -9.05 10.58
CA ALA A 12 -23.31 -10.41 10.99
C ALA A 12 -23.66 -10.47 12.49
N ILE A 13 -23.10 -9.57 13.29
CA ILE A 13 -23.34 -9.45 14.73
C ILE A 13 -23.91 -8.06 15.00
N SER A 14 -25.08 -7.99 15.63
CA SER A 14 -25.75 -6.72 15.96
C SER A 14 -26.47 -6.81 17.31
N THR A 15 -26.76 -5.66 17.91
CA THR A 15 -27.61 -5.62 19.11
C THR A 15 -29.09 -5.72 18.74
N SER A 16 -29.89 -6.22 19.68
CA SER A 16 -31.35 -6.17 19.58
C SER A 16 -31.84 -4.72 19.64
N TRP A 17 -32.39 -4.19 18.53
CA TRP A 17 -32.99 -2.85 18.43
C TRP A 17 -34.05 -2.51 19.50
N LYS A 18 -34.53 -3.50 20.27
CA LYS A 18 -35.62 -3.35 21.24
C LYS A 18 -35.16 -3.04 22.68
N GLU A 19 -33.86 -3.07 22.98
CA GLU A 19 -33.39 -2.83 24.35
C GLU A 19 -33.04 -1.36 24.56
N ARG A 20 -34.05 -0.53 24.88
CA ARG A 20 -33.78 0.80 25.44
C ARG A 20 -33.06 0.64 26.77
N GLY A 21 -31.83 1.16 26.88
CA GLY A 21 -31.00 1.11 28.08
C GLY A 21 -30.00 -0.04 28.15
N SER A 22 -29.86 -0.88 27.11
CA SER A 22 -28.78 -1.88 27.07
C SER A 22 -27.44 -1.27 26.67
N GLU A 23 -26.38 -1.85 27.21
CA GLU A 23 -24.99 -1.67 26.78
C GLU A 23 -24.86 -1.72 25.24
N SER A 24 -24.06 -0.81 24.67
CA SER A 24 -23.87 -0.68 23.23
C SER A 24 -23.18 -1.92 22.64
N LEU A 25 -23.22 -2.08 21.30
CA LEU A 25 -22.46 -3.14 20.63
C LEU A 25 -20.95 -3.00 20.93
N GLY A 26 -20.43 -1.77 20.90
CA GLY A 26 -19.02 -1.49 21.17
C GLY A 26 -18.63 -1.93 22.57
N GLN A 27 -19.40 -1.54 23.60
CA GLN A 27 -19.16 -1.93 24.99
C GLN A 27 -19.17 -3.45 25.18
N LYS A 28 -20.15 -4.15 24.62
CA LYS A 28 -20.23 -5.62 24.69
C LYS A 28 -19.03 -6.27 24.01
N VAL A 29 -18.70 -5.86 22.78
CA VAL A 29 -17.57 -6.41 22.03
C VAL A 29 -16.25 -6.14 22.77
N TYR A 30 -16.07 -4.90 23.25
CA TYR A 30 -14.91 -4.49 24.04
C TYR A 30 -14.80 -5.43 25.26
N ARG A 31 -15.82 -5.50 26.12
CA ARG A 31 -15.79 -6.33 27.34
C ARG A 31 -15.55 -7.81 27.09
N LEU A 32 -16.16 -8.40 26.07
CA LEU A 32 -16.20 -9.86 25.89
C LEU A 32 -14.97 -10.44 25.18
N LEU A 33 -14.31 -9.67 24.33
CA LEU A 33 -13.16 -10.14 23.56
C LEU A 33 -11.85 -10.07 24.37
N PRO A 34 -10.89 -10.98 24.09
CA PRO A 34 -9.60 -10.96 24.75
C PRO A 34 -8.82 -9.68 24.45
N ARG A 35 -7.99 -9.27 25.42
CA ARG A 35 -7.13 -8.09 25.32
C ARG A 35 -5.69 -8.48 25.10
N ASN A 36 -4.97 -7.57 24.46
CA ASN A 36 -3.52 -7.60 24.42
C ASN A 36 -2.94 -7.33 25.83
N ALA A 37 -1.63 -7.57 25.98
CA ALA A 37 -0.94 -7.36 27.25
C ALA A 37 -0.99 -5.91 27.75
N ASP A 38 -1.13 -4.95 26.84
CA ASP A 38 -1.28 -3.52 27.12
C ASP A 38 -2.74 -3.09 27.41
N GLY A 39 -3.69 -4.04 27.40
CA GLY A 39 -5.12 -3.80 27.61
C GLY A 39 -5.90 -3.39 26.36
N SER A 40 -5.23 -3.18 25.22
CA SER A 40 -5.88 -2.82 23.96
C SER A 40 -6.70 -3.97 23.37
N LEU A 41 -7.72 -3.63 22.57
CA LEU A 41 -8.44 -4.59 21.72
C LEU A 41 -7.83 -4.65 20.33
N GLU A 42 -7.46 -5.84 19.86
CA GLU A 42 -7.15 -6.05 18.46
C GLU A 42 -8.32 -6.70 17.71
N LEU A 43 -8.82 -6.00 16.69
CA LEU A 43 -9.78 -6.51 15.71
C LEU A 43 -9.14 -6.56 14.32
N LEU A 44 -9.91 -7.05 13.34
CA LEU A 44 -9.49 -7.09 11.95
C LEU A 44 -10.20 -6.02 11.13
N LEU A 45 -9.43 -5.27 10.36
CA LEU A 45 -9.92 -4.35 9.34
C LEU A 45 -9.92 -5.05 7.98
N GLY A 46 -11.11 -5.29 7.42
CA GLY A 46 -11.27 -5.86 6.09
C GLY A 46 -11.51 -4.77 5.05
N ILE A 47 -10.63 -4.66 4.06
CA ILE A 47 -10.82 -3.77 2.90
C ILE A 47 -11.39 -4.59 1.74
N LYS A 48 -12.57 -4.23 1.24
CA LYS A 48 -13.17 -4.88 0.06
C LYS A 48 -12.69 -4.24 -1.25
N THR A 49 -12.86 -4.93 -2.37
CA THR A 49 -12.44 -4.44 -3.70
C THR A 49 -12.98 -3.04 -4.07
N PRO A 50 -14.23 -2.67 -3.75
CA PRO A 50 -14.72 -1.30 -4.00
C PRO A 50 -14.03 -0.22 -3.15
N GLY A 51 -13.33 -0.60 -2.08
CA GLY A 51 -12.70 0.31 -1.14
C GLY A 51 -13.44 0.49 0.16
N THR A 52 -14.64 -0.06 0.33
CA THR A 52 -15.34 -0.06 1.61
C THR A 52 -14.58 -0.88 2.66
N SER A 53 -14.45 -0.35 3.87
CA SER A 53 -13.88 -1.07 5.01
C SER A 53 -14.97 -1.67 5.90
N CYS A 54 -14.60 -2.68 6.68
CA CYS A 54 -15.46 -3.30 7.67
C CYS A 54 -14.64 -3.79 8.87
N LEU A 55 -15.26 -3.83 10.04
CA LEU A 55 -14.66 -4.41 11.24
C LEU A 55 -15.11 -5.85 11.38
N LEU A 56 -14.12 -6.71 11.58
CA LEU A 56 -14.29 -8.15 11.59
C LEU A 56 -13.73 -8.76 12.88
N VAL A 57 -14.33 -9.89 13.26
CA VAL A 57 -13.79 -10.83 14.24
C VAL A 57 -13.65 -12.19 13.57
N THR A 58 -12.73 -13.01 14.08
CA THR A 58 -12.60 -14.39 13.60
C THR A 58 -13.82 -15.24 13.98
N GLU A 59 -14.13 -16.30 13.23
CA GLU A 59 -15.16 -17.28 13.64
C GLU A 59 -14.87 -17.85 15.03
N VAL A 60 -13.59 -18.12 15.35
CA VAL A 60 -13.19 -18.67 16.65
C VAL A 60 -13.52 -17.70 17.78
N ASP A 61 -13.17 -16.42 17.62
CA ASP A 61 -13.46 -15.38 18.62
C ASP A 61 -14.98 -15.17 18.77
N ALA A 62 -15.71 -15.12 17.65
CA ALA A 62 -17.16 -14.96 17.66
C ALA A 62 -17.87 -16.11 18.39
N GLN A 63 -17.52 -17.36 18.08
CA GLN A 63 -18.09 -18.55 18.70
C GLN A 63 -17.79 -18.62 20.20
N LYS A 64 -16.54 -18.31 20.58
CA LYS A 64 -16.07 -18.46 21.96
C LYS A 64 -16.60 -17.35 22.87
N HIS A 65 -16.64 -16.11 22.37
CA HIS A 65 -16.87 -14.92 23.20
C HIS A 65 -18.21 -14.23 22.94
N LEU A 66 -18.72 -14.22 21.70
CA LEU A 66 -19.88 -13.39 21.33
C LEU A 66 -21.18 -14.19 21.24
N TYR A 67 -21.17 -15.44 20.75
CA TYR A 67 -22.41 -16.22 20.56
C TYR A 67 -23.09 -16.63 21.87
N ARG A 68 -22.38 -16.56 22.99
CA ARG A 68 -22.93 -16.86 24.32
C ARG A 68 -23.72 -15.68 24.89
N GLU A 69 -23.51 -14.48 24.35
CA GLU A 69 -24.18 -13.27 24.80
C GLU A 69 -25.58 -13.18 24.20
N ARG A 70 -26.61 -13.46 25.02
CA ARG A 70 -28.02 -13.53 24.58
C ARG A 70 -28.54 -12.23 23.98
N SER A 71 -27.94 -11.10 24.36
CA SER A 71 -28.33 -9.78 23.87
C SER A 71 -27.75 -9.43 22.49
N LEU A 72 -26.86 -10.26 21.95
CA LEU A 72 -26.36 -10.14 20.58
C LEU A 72 -27.17 -11.04 19.63
N ARG A 73 -27.52 -10.47 18.48
CA ARG A 73 -28.11 -11.20 17.36
C ARG A 73 -27.02 -11.61 16.40
N TYR A 74 -27.17 -12.84 15.92
CA TYR A 74 -26.25 -13.44 14.98
C TYR A 74 -26.97 -13.79 13.68
N ASN A 75 -26.39 -13.37 12.55
CA ASN A 75 -26.84 -13.79 11.23
C ASN A 75 -25.75 -14.60 10.54
N SER A 76 -25.95 -15.92 10.47
CA SER A 76 -25.03 -16.86 9.85
C SER A 76 -24.87 -16.70 8.35
N GLN A 77 -25.78 -15.98 7.70
CA GLN A 77 -25.72 -15.74 6.25
C GLN A 77 -24.64 -14.73 5.88
N PHE A 78 -24.19 -13.88 6.81
CA PHE A 78 -23.20 -12.82 6.56
C PHE A 78 -21.78 -13.21 6.97
N ARG A 79 -21.40 -14.47 6.74
CA ARG A 79 -20.01 -14.93 6.90
C ARG A 79 -19.18 -14.47 5.71
N SER A 80 -18.02 -13.90 6.00
CA SER A 80 -17.04 -13.52 4.97
C SER A 80 -15.83 -14.43 5.05
N LYS A 81 -15.18 -14.67 3.91
CA LYS A 81 -13.92 -15.40 3.79
C LYS A 81 -12.77 -14.42 3.55
N ALA A 82 -11.54 -14.83 3.83
CA ALA A 82 -10.38 -13.98 3.55
C ALA A 82 -10.33 -13.50 2.09
N GLY A 83 -10.69 -14.38 1.14
CA GLY A 83 -10.72 -14.08 -0.28
C GLY A 83 -11.72 -13.00 -0.71
N ASP A 84 -12.65 -12.60 0.17
CA ASP A 84 -13.64 -11.54 -0.10
C ASP A 84 -13.05 -10.14 0.12
N PHE A 85 -11.80 -10.05 0.59
CA PHE A 85 -11.11 -8.81 0.92
C PHE A 85 -9.82 -8.65 0.10
N GLU A 86 -9.46 -7.40 -0.21
CA GLU A 86 -8.14 -7.03 -0.72
C GLU A 86 -7.06 -7.10 0.36
N SER A 87 -7.42 -6.75 1.60
CA SER A 87 -6.55 -6.86 2.77
C SER A 87 -7.35 -7.19 4.03
N LEU A 88 -6.68 -7.86 4.97
CA LEU A 88 -7.15 -8.14 6.32
C LEU A 88 -6.01 -7.74 7.26
N SER A 89 -6.08 -6.54 7.85
CA SER A 89 -5.02 -5.99 8.69
C SER A 89 -5.47 -5.79 10.14
N PRO A 90 -4.56 -5.75 11.11
CA PRO A 90 -4.89 -5.44 12.49
C PRO A 90 -5.31 -3.98 12.65
N ILE A 91 -6.32 -3.76 13.49
CA ILE A 91 -6.73 -2.45 14.01
C ILE A 91 -6.86 -2.52 15.53
N LEU A 92 -6.29 -1.54 16.23
CA LEU A 92 -6.15 -1.52 17.68
C LEU A 92 -7.05 -0.45 18.28
N PHE A 93 -7.80 -0.81 19.34
CA PHE A 93 -8.60 0.12 20.11
C PHE A 93 -8.08 0.18 21.54
N LEU A 94 -7.58 1.35 21.95
CA LEU A 94 -7.03 1.58 23.28
C LEU A 94 -8.11 1.57 24.37
N ASP A 95 -9.32 2.02 24.02
CA ASP A 95 -10.46 2.08 24.93
C ASP A 95 -11.79 1.77 24.21
N CYS A 96 -12.84 1.62 25.01
CA CYS A 96 -14.19 1.34 24.52
C CYS A 96 -14.72 2.47 23.64
N SER A 97 -14.40 3.71 23.98
CA SER A 97 -14.89 4.91 23.31
C SER A 97 -14.39 4.96 21.86
N ALA A 98 -13.12 4.62 21.64
CA ALA A 98 -12.52 4.53 20.30
C ALA A 98 -13.24 3.51 19.41
N LEU A 99 -13.58 2.33 19.98
CA LEU A 99 -14.34 1.31 19.25
C LEU A 99 -15.77 1.78 18.94
N GLU A 100 -16.46 2.38 19.91
CA GLU A 100 -17.82 2.91 19.71
C GLU A 100 -17.86 3.98 18.62
N LYS A 101 -16.92 4.94 18.66
CA LYS A 101 -16.77 5.97 17.63
C LYS A 101 -16.54 5.36 16.24
N LYS A 102 -15.70 4.34 16.14
CA LYS A 102 -15.45 3.65 14.87
C LYS A 102 -16.69 2.90 14.37
N LEU A 103 -17.44 2.23 15.25
CA LEU A 103 -18.69 1.54 14.92
C LEU A 103 -19.80 2.51 14.51
N GLU A 104 -19.90 3.67 15.16
CA GLU A 104 -20.84 4.73 14.79
C GLU A 104 -20.58 5.22 13.36
N GLY A 105 -19.32 5.38 12.97
CA GLY A 105 -18.94 5.74 11.60
C GLY A 105 -19.40 4.74 10.52
N PHE A 106 -19.71 3.50 10.90
CA PHE A 106 -20.26 2.48 9.99
C PHE A 106 -21.79 2.42 9.96
N GLN A 107 -22.48 3.18 10.81
CA GLN A 107 -23.94 3.19 10.83
C GLN A 107 -24.50 3.85 9.57
N GLN A 108 -25.54 3.23 9.01
CA GLN A 108 -26.28 3.81 7.90
C GLN A 108 -27.23 4.88 8.45
N PRO A 109 -27.28 6.10 7.86
CA PRO A 109 -28.31 7.07 8.22
C PRO A 109 -29.70 6.50 7.97
N ALA A 110 -30.57 6.55 8.99
CA ALA A 110 -31.93 6.03 8.92
C ALA A 110 -32.74 6.71 7.80
N GLY A 111 -33.59 5.93 7.12
CA GLY A 111 -34.54 6.44 6.12
C GLY A 111 -33.95 6.76 4.74
N LYS A 112 -32.62 6.68 4.55
CA LYS A 112 -31.99 6.89 3.24
C LYS A 112 -31.86 5.56 2.50
N LYS A 113 -32.90 5.19 1.74
CA LYS A 113 -32.77 4.20 0.67
C LYS A 113 -32.22 4.91 -0.56
N ASN A 114 -31.29 4.29 -1.26
CA ASN A 114 -30.80 4.85 -2.52
C ASN A 114 -31.98 4.97 -3.51
N THR A 115 -32.02 6.05 -4.30
CA THR A 115 -33.10 6.39 -5.25
C THR A 115 -33.39 5.27 -6.26
N LYS A 116 -32.46 4.31 -6.41
CA LYS A 116 -32.57 3.14 -7.32
C LYS A 116 -32.92 1.82 -6.61
N GLY A 117 -33.27 1.86 -5.32
CA GLY A 117 -33.61 0.65 -4.54
C GLY A 117 -32.44 -0.33 -4.33
N ARG A 118 -31.20 0.08 -4.65
CA ARG A 118 -30.00 -0.73 -4.41
C ARG A 118 -29.51 -0.52 -2.98
N ASP A 119 -29.24 -1.63 -2.31
CA ASP A 119 -28.57 -1.71 -1.02
C ASP A 119 -27.10 -1.29 -1.22
N VAL A 120 -26.80 -0.03 -0.93
CA VAL A 120 -25.45 0.56 -1.03
C VAL A 120 -25.04 1.08 0.34
N ASP A 121 -23.80 0.81 0.74
CA ASP A 121 -23.23 1.31 1.99
C ASP A 121 -23.03 2.83 1.93
N ILE A 122 -23.91 3.59 2.58
CA ILE A 122 -23.87 5.05 2.73
C ILE A 122 -23.41 5.52 4.11
N SER A 123 -22.68 4.67 4.84
CA SER A 123 -22.04 5.06 6.10
C SER A 123 -20.98 6.13 5.88
N SER A 124 -20.72 6.95 6.90
CA SER A 124 -19.76 8.06 6.78
C SER A 124 -18.34 7.56 6.48
N GLN A 125 -17.95 6.40 7.00
CA GLN A 125 -16.64 5.77 6.75
C GLN A 125 -16.48 5.29 5.30
N ASN A 126 -17.57 4.87 4.65
CA ASN A 126 -17.51 4.21 3.34
C ASN A 126 -18.07 5.06 2.19
N LYS A 127 -18.70 6.21 2.47
CA LYS A 127 -19.34 7.07 1.47
C LYS A 127 -18.39 7.47 0.34
N ALA A 128 -17.11 7.74 0.65
CA ALA A 128 -16.11 8.15 -0.34
C ALA A 128 -15.71 7.04 -1.34
N TYR A 129 -16.14 5.79 -1.12
CA TYR A 129 -15.72 4.63 -1.92
C TYR A 129 -16.88 4.01 -2.73
N GLN A 130 -17.98 4.74 -2.90
CA GLN A 130 -19.17 4.25 -3.61
C GLN A 130 -19.05 4.33 -5.13
N ASP A 131 -18.12 5.13 -5.65
CA ASP A 131 -18.04 5.46 -7.08
C ASP A 131 -17.53 4.29 -7.94
N GLY A 132 -17.35 3.11 -7.36
CA GLY A 132 -17.03 1.86 -8.06
C GLY A 132 -15.61 1.82 -8.63
N GLN A 133 -14.81 2.86 -8.38
CA GLN A 133 -13.39 2.89 -8.71
C GLN A 133 -12.63 1.84 -7.89
N SER A 134 -11.52 1.34 -8.42
CA SER A 134 -10.66 0.34 -7.78
C SER A 134 -9.89 0.85 -6.54
N HIS A 135 -10.48 1.77 -5.77
CA HIS A 135 -9.90 2.33 -4.54
C HIS A 135 -9.52 1.24 -3.54
N GLY A 136 -10.28 0.15 -3.49
CA GLY A 136 -9.99 -0.97 -2.59
C GLY A 136 -8.68 -1.68 -2.90
N ILE A 137 -8.22 -1.69 -4.15
CA ILE A 137 -6.93 -2.29 -4.51
C ILE A 137 -5.79 -1.48 -3.89
N GLN A 138 -5.80 -0.15 -4.04
CA GLN A 138 -4.77 0.73 -3.50
C GLN A 138 -4.79 0.75 -1.96
N ARG A 139 -5.97 0.89 -1.36
CA ARG A 139 -6.15 0.78 0.11
C ARG A 139 -5.70 -0.58 0.63
N GLY A 140 -6.07 -1.64 -0.07
CA GLY A 140 -5.68 -3.00 0.26
C GLY A 140 -4.17 -3.19 0.18
N GLN A 141 -3.52 -2.64 -0.86
CA GLN A 141 -2.06 -2.68 -0.99
C GLN A 141 -1.38 -1.92 0.16
N PHE A 142 -1.88 -0.74 0.55
CA PHE A 142 -1.37 -0.01 1.72
C PHE A 142 -1.46 -0.85 3.00
N GLU A 143 -2.61 -1.47 3.27
CA GLU A 143 -2.78 -2.33 4.44
C GLU A 143 -1.94 -3.62 4.34
N ASN A 144 -1.73 -4.17 3.14
CA ASN A 144 -0.82 -5.29 2.91
C ASN A 144 0.65 -4.91 3.20
N SER A 145 1.06 -3.66 2.91
CA SER A 145 2.35 -3.13 3.33
C SER A 145 2.50 -3.07 4.85
N ARG A 146 1.44 -2.66 5.57
CA ARG A 146 1.42 -2.70 7.05
C ARG A 146 1.54 -4.12 7.59
N ILE A 147 0.83 -5.08 6.99
CA ILE A 147 0.93 -6.50 7.35
C ILE A 147 2.35 -7.01 7.11
N LEU A 148 2.96 -6.70 5.97
CA LEU A 148 4.34 -7.08 5.67
C LEU A 148 5.29 -6.51 6.74
N TYR A 149 5.16 -5.22 7.08
CA TYR A 149 5.96 -4.58 8.12
C TYR A 149 5.83 -5.31 9.46
N LYS A 150 4.60 -5.55 9.93
CA LYS A 150 4.35 -6.26 11.19
C LYS A 150 4.86 -7.70 11.17
N LEU A 151 4.75 -8.38 10.03
CA LEU A 151 5.25 -9.74 9.85
C LEU A 151 6.78 -9.80 9.96
N LEU A 152 7.49 -8.89 9.31
CA LEU A 152 8.96 -8.79 9.39
C LEU A 152 9.46 -8.51 10.82
N HIS A 153 8.65 -7.84 11.64
CA HIS A 153 8.98 -7.53 13.03
C HIS A 153 8.41 -8.54 14.05
N GLY A 154 7.74 -9.62 13.60
CA GLY A 154 7.12 -10.60 14.49
C GLY A 154 6.00 -10.03 15.36
N GLN A 155 5.30 -9.00 14.88
CA GLN A 155 4.25 -8.25 15.59
C GLN A 155 2.83 -8.61 15.16
N ILE A 156 2.63 -9.79 14.56
CA ILE A 156 1.32 -10.20 14.04
C ILE A 156 1.08 -11.70 14.26
N ASP A 157 -0.13 -12.04 14.68
CA ASP A 157 -0.62 -13.42 14.74
C ASP A 157 -1.06 -13.88 13.36
N THR A 158 -0.23 -14.67 12.69
CA THR A 158 -0.45 -15.11 11.30
C THR A 158 -1.75 -15.88 11.09
N ASP A 159 -2.21 -16.62 12.11
CA ASP A 159 -3.39 -17.46 11.98
C ASP A 159 -4.67 -16.62 11.91
N ARG A 160 -4.74 -15.51 12.66
CA ARG A 160 -5.92 -14.60 12.65
C ARG A 160 -6.13 -13.96 11.27
N PHE A 161 -5.05 -13.66 10.55
CA PHE A 161 -5.09 -12.96 9.26
C PHE A 161 -5.04 -13.89 8.03
N ASP A 162 -5.24 -15.20 8.23
CA ASP A 162 -5.18 -16.24 7.18
C ASP A 162 -3.83 -16.30 6.44
N LEU A 163 -2.74 -15.91 7.12
CA LEU A 163 -1.37 -15.93 6.61
C LEU A 163 -0.73 -17.31 6.81
N LYS A 164 -1.26 -18.32 6.10
CA LYS A 164 -0.91 -19.74 6.31
C LYS A 164 0.54 -20.12 6.03
N ASP A 165 1.26 -19.31 5.25
CA ASP A 165 2.61 -19.63 4.82
C ASP A 165 3.47 -18.38 4.87
N THR A 166 4.29 -18.32 5.92
CA THR A 166 5.26 -17.27 6.19
C THR A 166 6.69 -17.81 6.21
N SER A 167 6.90 -19.02 5.68
CA SER A 167 8.21 -19.68 5.64
C SER A 167 9.26 -18.89 4.83
N TRP A 168 8.80 -18.10 3.86
CA TRP A 168 9.62 -17.17 3.09
C TRP A 168 10.14 -15.98 3.92
N CYS A 169 9.44 -15.60 4.99
CA CYS A 169 9.68 -14.35 5.72
C CYS A 169 11.07 -14.28 6.37
N SER A 170 11.65 -15.41 6.79
CA SER A 170 13.00 -15.43 7.37
C SER A 170 14.12 -15.26 6.34
N SER A 171 13.80 -15.42 5.06
CA SER A 171 14.75 -15.41 3.95
C SER A 171 14.51 -14.29 2.93
N ILE A 172 13.45 -13.50 3.14
CA ILE A 172 13.09 -12.43 2.22
C ILE A 172 14.15 -11.33 2.29
N ARG A 173 14.49 -10.79 1.12
CA ARG A 173 15.37 -9.62 1.01
C ARG A 173 14.55 -8.43 0.57
N VAL A 174 14.84 -7.27 1.15
CA VAL A 174 14.16 -6.02 0.80
C VAL A 174 15.18 -5.14 0.10
N TYR A 175 14.87 -4.69 -1.10
CA TYR A 175 15.70 -3.78 -1.88
C TYR A 175 14.96 -2.48 -2.12
N SER A 176 15.73 -1.42 -2.32
CA SER A 176 15.25 -0.16 -2.89
C SER A 176 15.83 0.02 -4.27
N PHE A 177 15.02 0.55 -5.18
CA PHE A 177 15.50 1.01 -6.49
C PHE A 177 15.01 2.43 -6.72
N CYS A 178 15.97 3.34 -6.89
CA CYS A 178 15.75 4.76 -7.11
C CYS A 178 16.36 5.18 -8.44
N TYR A 179 15.76 6.19 -9.05
CA TYR A 179 16.20 6.70 -10.34
C TYR A 179 15.71 8.13 -10.48
N ASN A 180 16.47 8.95 -11.20
CA ASN A 180 16.04 10.27 -11.63
C ASN A 180 15.97 10.29 -13.15
N VAL A 181 14.90 10.86 -13.69
CA VAL A 181 14.70 11.04 -15.14
C VAL A 181 14.73 12.52 -15.51
N TRP A 182 15.05 12.83 -16.76
CA TRP A 182 15.07 14.19 -17.26
C TRP A 182 13.66 14.75 -17.43
N LEU A 183 13.25 15.67 -16.56
CA LEU A 183 11.90 16.24 -16.53
C LEU A 183 11.62 17.20 -17.69
N ARG A 184 12.67 17.75 -18.34
CA ARG A 184 12.53 18.62 -19.53
C ARG A 184 12.50 17.84 -20.84
N ASP A 185 12.31 16.53 -20.78
CA ASP A 185 12.16 15.74 -21.99
C ASP A 185 10.90 16.15 -22.75
N THR A 186 11.10 16.63 -23.98
CA THR A 186 10.07 17.18 -24.88
C THR A 186 9.37 16.12 -25.73
N ARG A 187 9.82 14.86 -25.64
CA ARG A 187 9.16 13.71 -26.27
C ARG A 187 7.72 13.54 -25.78
N SER A 188 6.91 12.79 -26.53
CA SER A 188 5.52 12.53 -26.16
C SER A 188 5.42 11.86 -24.78
N PRO A 189 4.34 12.08 -24.00
CA PRO A 189 4.17 11.41 -22.70
C PRO A 189 4.31 9.87 -22.77
N GLU A 190 3.86 9.25 -23.86
CA GLU A 190 3.97 7.81 -24.07
C GLU A 190 5.42 7.37 -24.30
N GLU A 191 6.16 8.06 -25.16
CA GLU A 191 7.58 7.76 -25.39
C GLU A 191 8.43 7.96 -24.14
N ARG A 192 8.15 9.03 -23.37
CA ARG A 192 8.83 9.30 -22.09
C ARG A 192 8.57 8.19 -21.08
N ARG A 193 7.34 7.69 -21.04
CA ARG A 193 6.94 6.57 -20.18
C ARG A 193 7.65 5.29 -20.59
N LEU A 194 7.64 4.93 -21.87
CA LEU A 194 8.19 3.65 -22.36
C LEU A 194 9.73 3.61 -22.38
N SER A 195 10.38 4.75 -22.63
CA SER A 195 11.83 4.84 -22.75
C SER A 195 12.35 6.09 -22.01
N PRO A 196 12.30 6.12 -20.67
CA PRO A 196 12.68 7.29 -19.89
C PRO A 196 14.16 7.69 -20.08
N LYS A 197 14.45 8.99 -20.09
CA LYS A 197 15.84 9.51 -20.11
C LYS A 197 16.39 9.55 -18.70
N ILE A 198 17.10 8.49 -18.31
CA ILE A 198 17.71 8.32 -16.99
C ILE A 198 18.85 9.34 -16.79
N LEU A 199 18.91 10.01 -15.65
CA LEU A 199 20.03 10.87 -15.26
C LEU A 199 21.02 10.09 -14.38
N ASP A 200 20.49 9.56 -13.27
CA ASP A 200 21.17 8.63 -12.39
C ASP A 200 20.20 7.57 -11.89
N LEU A 201 20.75 6.48 -11.35
CA LEU A 201 20.00 5.44 -10.67
C LEU A 201 20.83 4.83 -9.55
N ALA A 202 20.12 4.22 -8.61
CA ALA A 202 20.74 3.52 -7.52
C ALA A 202 19.89 2.35 -7.05
N TRP A 203 20.56 1.36 -6.47
CA TRP A 203 19.89 0.30 -5.74
C TRP A 203 20.69 -0.08 -4.50
N GLY A 204 20.01 -0.64 -3.52
CA GLY A 204 20.59 -1.06 -2.25
C GLY A 204 19.64 -2.00 -1.51
N GLU A 205 20.19 -2.80 -0.62
CA GLU A 205 19.43 -3.67 0.28
C GLU A 205 19.05 -2.90 1.55
N ALA A 206 17.85 -3.11 2.06
CA ALA A 206 17.42 -2.66 3.38
C ALA A 206 17.54 -3.81 4.38
N SER A 207 17.89 -3.50 5.61
CA SER A 207 17.87 -4.45 6.73
C SER A 207 16.44 -4.97 6.92
N THR A 208 16.23 -6.28 6.99
CA THR A 208 14.86 -6.81 7.18
C THR A 208 14.28 -6.52 8.56
N SER A 209 15.12 -6.39 9.58
CA SER A 209 14.71 -6.21 10.97
C SER A 209 14.42 -4.76 11.36
N THR A 210 15.10 -3.80 10.72
CA THR A 210 14.91 -2.37 11.00
C THR A 210 14.32 -1.62 9.81
N LEU A 211 14.41 -2.22 8.62
CA LEU A 211 14.09 -1.60 7.33
C LEU A 211 14.87 -0.30 7.09
N ASP A 212 16.02 -0.15 7.75
CA ASP A 212 16.99 0.87 7.41
C ASP A 212 17.78 0.47 6.16
N GLY A 213 18.11 1.45 5.32
CA GLY A 213 18.98 1.22 4.17
C GLY A 213 20.37 0.71 4.60
N ASN A 214 20.79 -0.44 4.09
CA ASN A 214 22.16 -0.94 4.27
C ASN A 214 23.07 -0.28 3.23
N MET A 215 23.64 0.85 3.62
CA MET A 215 24.49 1.68 2.74
C MET A 215 25.67 0.92 2.13
N LYS A 216 26.17 -0.14 2.78
CA LYS A 216 27.29 -0.96 2.25
C LYS A 216 26.94 -1.65 0.93
N THR A 217 25.66 -1.89 0.70
CA THR A 217 25.14 -2.55 -0.50
C THR A 217 24.69 -1.56 -1.57
N ALA A 218 24.61 -0.28 -1.23
CA ALA A 218 24.17 0.75 -2.14
C ALA A 218 25.14 0.91 -3.32
N ARG A 219 24.59 1.12 -4.51
CA ARG A 219 25.33 1.43 -5.73
C ARG A 219 24.69 2.66 -6.36
N ASP A 220 25.45 3.73 -6.53
CA ASP A 220 25.03 4.96 -7.19
C ASP A 220 25.72 5.07 -8.55
N ILE A 221 24.93 5.22 -9.61
CA ILE A 221 25.43 5.25 -10.99
C ILE A 221 24.83 6.43 -11.75
N VAL A 222 25.70 7.29 -12.29
CA VAL A 222 25.33 8.39 -13.18
C VAL A 222 25.50 7.98 -14.63
N TYR A 223 24.48 8.24 -15.44
CA TYR A 223 24.55 7.97 -16.87
C TYR A 223 25.36 9.07 -17.59
N SER A 224 26.52 8.70 -18.14
CA SER A 224 27.51 9.64 -18.69
C SER A 224 26.94 10.56 -19.76
N ASN A 225 26.09 10.03 -20.65
CA ASN A 225 25.52 10.78 -21.77
C ASN A 225 24.53 11.86 -21.32
N ASN A 226 23.98 11.71 -20.12
CA ASN A 226 22.98 12.61 -19.55
C ASN A 226 23.52 13.43 -18.37
N LYS A 227 24.83 13.34 -18.07
CA LYS A 227 25.46 14.02 -16.92
C LYS A 227 25.30 15.55 -16.94
N MET A 228 25.23 16.15 -18.12
CA MET A 228 25.05 17.60 -18.29
C MET A 228 23.58 18.04 -18.25
N LEU A 229 22.63 17.10 -18.17
CA LEU A 229 21.22 17.42 -18.08
C LEU A 229 20.86 17.73 -16.62
N GLU A 230 20.17 18.85 -16.43
CA GLU A 230 19.67 19.27 -15.13
C GLU A 230 18.14 19.22 -15.10
N ASN A 231 17.61 18.80 -13.95
CA ASN A 231 16.18 18.90 -13.69
C ASN A 231 15.83 20.30 -13.17
N PRO A 232 14.74 20.91 -13.65
CA PRO A 232 14.17 22.08 -13.00
C PRO A 232 13.78 21.65 -11.58
N GLY A 233 14.09 22.47 -10.58
CA GLY A 233 13.56 22.23 -9.25
C GLY A 233 12.11 22.66 -9.15
N GLU A 234 11.62 22.63 -7.91
CA GLU A 234 10.25 22.97 -7.58
C GLU A 234 9.93 24.42 -7.96
N MET A 235 8.71 24.64 -8.44
CA MET A 235 8.18 26.00 -8.60
C MET A 235 7.84 26.52 -7.20
N LYS A 236 8.36 27.69 -6.85
CA LYS A 236 8.07 28.38 -5.59
C LYS A 236 7.59 29.79 -5.87
N MET A 237 6.63 30.24 -5.08
CA MET A 237 6.26 31.65 -5.03
C MET A 237 7.41 32.42 -4.37
N MET A 238 8.08 33.29 -5.12
CA MET A 238 9.08 34.22 -4.62
C MET A 238 8.70 35.62 -5.06
N GLY A 239 8.28 36.46 -4.09
CA GLY A 239 7.90 37.84 -4.37
C GLY A 239 6.64 37.98 -5.26
N GLY A 240 5.67 37.07 -5.15
CA GLY A 240 4.47 37.08 -5.98
C GLY A 240 4.62 36.41 -7.36
N GLU A 241 5.83 35.97 -7.72
CA GLU A 241 6.08 35.26 -8.98
C GLU A 241 6.42 33.78 -8.76
N MET A 242 5.96 32.93 -9.67
CA MET A 242 6.33 31.51 -9.70
C MET A 242 7.72 31.34 -10.30
N VAL A 243 8.74 31.25 -9.44
CA VAL A 243 10.12 31.04 -9.83
C VAL A 243 10.47 29.55 -9.70
N ARG A 244 11.12 29.00 -10.73
CA ARG A 244 11.71 27.66 -10.64
C ARG A 244 13.04 27.75 -9.91
N GLU A 245 13.08 27.19 -8.71
CA GLU A 245 14.34 26.98 -8.02
C GLU A 245 15.16 25.95 -8.81
N ALA A 246 16.43 26.20 -9.10
CA ALA A 246 17.26 25.19 -9.76
C ALA A 246 17.52 24.02 -8.81
N SER A 247 17.28 22.79 -9.25
CA SER A 247 17.59 21.58 -8.47
C SER A 247 18.78 20.88 -9.10
N SER A 248 19.95 21.10 -8.53
CA SER A 248 21.18 20.45 -8.97
C SER A 248 21.30 19.04 -8.40
N ARG A 249 22.02 18.17 -9.11
CA ARG A 249 22.39 16.86 -8.58
C ARG A 249 23.30 17.05 -7.37
N LYS A 250 22.98 16.38 -6.27
CA LYS A 250 23.81 16.34 -5.07
C LYS A 250 25.00 15.40 -5.22
N ALA A 251 26.03 15.63 -4.41
CA ALA A 251 27.05 14.62 -4.20
C ALA A 251 26.43 13.42 -3.48
N TYR A 252 26.89 12.21 -3.81
CA TYR A 252 26.52 11.02 -3.07
C TYR A 252 27.19 11.07 -1.70
N GLU A 253 26.40 11.29 -0.66
CA GLU A 253 26.89 11.62 0.70
C GLU A 253 27.63 10.46 1.36
N TYR A 254 27.44 9.26 0.84
CA TYR A 254 27.97 8.02 1.40
C TYR A 254 29.12 7.42 0.56
N GLY A 255 29.62 8.17 -0.44
CA GLY A 255 30.62 7.69 -1.40
C GLY A 255 31.91 7.21 -0.75
N ASP A 256 32.38 7.92 0.28
CA ASP A 256 33.65 7.61 0.96
C ASP A 256 33.62 6.29 1.72
N SER A 257 32.43 5.87 2.16
CA SER A 257 32.25 4.67 2.99
C SER A 257 31.85 3.44 2.18
N HIS A 258 31.19 3.63 1.05
CA HIS A 258 30.44 2.56 0.37
C HIS A 258 30.63 2.48 -1.15
N GLY A 259 31.57 3.27 -1.67
CA GLY A 259 31.92 3.31 -3.08
C GLY A 259 31.51 4.64 -3.71
N ALA A 260 32.42 5.26 -4.44
CA ALA A 260 32.16 6.49 -5.14
C ALA A 260 31.07 6.31 -6.21
N THR A 261 30.35 7.39 -6.55
CA THR A 261 29.46 7.45 -7.71
C THR A 261 30.18 6.92 -8.95
N GLU A 262 29.62 5.90 -9.59
CA GLU A 262 30.15 5.37 -10.84
C GLU A 262 29.56 6.16 -12.01
N ILE A 263 30.40 6.65 -12.93
CA ILE A 263 29.94 7.28 -14.17
C ILE A 263 30.15 6.28 -15.30
N CYS A 264 29.10 5.94 -16.04
CA CYS A 264 29.23 4.99 -17.14
C CYS A 264 28.28 5.27 -18.31
N ASP A 265 28.64 4.72 -19.47
CA ASP A 265 27.79 4.72 -20.66
C ASP A 265 26.59 3.77 -20.51
N HIS A 266 25.74 3.73 -21.55
CA HIS A 266 24.50 2.96 -21.54
C HIS A 266 24.77 1.45 -21.45
N GLN A 267 25.78 0.96 -22.16
CA GLN A 267 26.09 -0.48 -22.23
C GLN A 267 26.60 -0.98 -20.88
N ALA A 268 27.51 -0.24 -20.24
CA ALA A 268 28.01 -0.55 -18.92
C ALA A 268 26.91 -0.43 -17.85
N LEU A 269 26.05 0.59 -17.95
CA LEU A 269 24.90 0.76 -17.04
C LEU A 269 23.94 -0.43 -17.14
N ALA A 270 23.49 -0.75 -18.36
CA ALA A 270 22.59 -1.87 -18.63
C ALA A 270 23.22 -3.19 -18.15
N GLY A 271 24.50 -3.43 -18.45
CA GLY A 271 25.20 -4.64 -18.01
C GLY A 271 25.27 -4.80 -16.48
N ARG A 272 25.42 -3.70 -15.72
CA ARG A 272 25.40 -3.74 -14.24
C ARG A 272 24.00 -4.03 -13.70
N VAL A 273 22.99 -3.34 -14.22
CA VAL A 273 21.59 -3.51 -13.80
C VAL A 273 21.09 -4.92 -14.14
N GLN A 274 21.36 -5.42 -15.35
CA GLN A 274 21.06 -6.79 -15.75
C GLN A 274 21.78 -7.83 -14.88
N ARG A 275 23.04 -7.60 -14.53
CA ARG A 275 23.77 -8.52 -13.65
C ARG A 275 23.13 -8.62 -12.27
N PHE A 276 22.71 -7.49 -11.70
CA PHE A 276 22.07 -7.47 -10.39
C PHE A 276 20.66 -8.05 -10.42
N PHE A 277 19.81 -7.62 -11.37
CA PHE A 277 18.41 -8.04 -11.43
C PHE A 277 18.18 -9.36 -12.18
N GLY A 278 19.17 -9.87 -12.92
CA GLY A 278 19.07 -11.12 -13.67
C GLY A 278 18.82 -12.36 -12.80
N GLN A 279 19.16 -12.28 -11.50
CA GLN A 279 18.82 -13.32 -10.52
C GLN A 279 17.32 -13.40 -10.20
N PHE A 280 16.52 -12.39 -10.57
CA PHE A 280 15.09 -12.28 -10.28
C PHE A 280 14.20 -12.57 -11.49
N THR A 281 14.64 -13.44 -12.40
CA THR A 281 13.92 -13.76 -13.65
C THR A 281 13.03 -14.99 -13.53
N ARG A 282 13.18 -15.80 -12.47
CA ARG A 282 12.49 -17.09 -12.32
C ARG A 282 11.76 -17.19 -10.99
N PRO A 283 10.61 -17.88 -10.95
CA PRO A 283 9.95 -18.21 -9.68
C PRO A 283 10.91 -18.89 -8.70
N THR A 284 10.81 -18.51 -7.43
CA THR A 284 11.80 -18.85 -6.39
C THR A 284 11.13 -19.22 -5.08
N GLN A 285 11.86 -19.88 -4.20
CA GLN A 285 11.43 -20.13 -2.81
C GLN A 285 11.75 -18.95 -1.88
N HIS A 286 12.62 -18.04 -2.33
CA HIS A 286 13.10 -16.88 -1.58
C HIS A 286 12.76 -15.60 -2.36
N PRO A 287 11.48 -15.16 -2.34
CA PRO A 287 11.10 -13.94 -3.02
C PRO A 287 11.84 -12.74 -2.46
N ALA A 288 11.91 -11.65 -3.23
CA ALA A 288 12.39 -10.36 -2.77
C ALA A 288 11.27 -9.31 -2.79
N ILE A 289 11.39 -8.30 -1.93
CA ILE A 289 10.59 -7.08 -2.00
C ILE A 289 11.43 -6.01 -2.69
N LEU A 290 10.84 -5.31 -3.66
CA LEU A 290 11.44 -4.15 -4.29
C LEU A 290 10.61 -2.90 -3.96
N LEU A 291 11.15 -2.04 -3.11
CA LEU A 291 10.60 -0.72 -2.83
C LEU A 291 11.01 0.23 -3.96
N VAL A 292 10.02 0.88 -4.57
CA VAL A 292 10.23 1.83 -5.67
C VAL A 292 9.36 3.07 -5.50
N HIS A 293 9.76 4.15 -6.15
CA HIS A 293 8.92 5.31 -6.41
C HIS A 293 8.38 5.22 -7.84
N ASP A 294 7.05 5.32 -8.01
CA ASP A 294 6.33 5.12 -9.27
C ASP A 294 6.66 3.75 -9.90
N GLU A 295 5.85 2.73 -9.58
CA GLU A 295 6.08 1.36 -10.08
C GLU A 295 6.18 1.33 -11.60
N GLN A 296 5.28 2.04 -12.29
CA GLN A 296 5.19 1.96 -13.74
C GLN A 296 6.46 2.52 -14.38
N LEU A 297 6.91 3.68 -13.93
CA LEU A 297 8.13 4.29 -14.45
C LEU A 297 9.38 3.50 -14.04
N ALA A 298 9.44 2.97 -12.82
CA ALA A 298 10.54 2.10 -12.36
C ALA A 298 10.69 0.86 -13.26
N ARG A 299 9.57 0.21 -13.60
CA ARG A 299 9.57 -0.96 -14.51
C ARG A 299 10.03 -0.58 -15.90
N ASN A 300 9.61 0.57 -16.42
CA ASN A 300 10.05 1.02 -17.74
C ASN A 300 11.53 1.41 -17.77
N VAL A 301 12.08 1.96 -16.69
CA VAL A 301 13.53 2.16 -16.53
C VAL A 301 14.25 0.81 -16.62
N LEU A 302 13.81 -0.19 -15.84
CA LEU A 302 14.41 -1.53 -15.84
C LEU A 302 14.30 -2.23 -17.20
N LEU A 303 13.14 -2.15 -17.85
CA LEU A 303 12.91 -2.68 -19.20
C LEU A 303 13.81 -2.00 -20.24
N SER A 304 14.00 -0.68 -20.16
CA SER A 304 14.88 0.07 -21.06
C SER A 304 16.36 -0.32 -20.93
N LEU A 305 16.73 -0.90 -19.78
CA LEU A 305 18.04 -1.47 -19.49
C LEU A 305 18.09 -2.99 -19.74
N GLY A 306 17.05 -3.57 -20.32
CA GLY A 306 16.96 -4.99 -20.71
C GLY A 306 16.76 -5.96 -19.55
N VAL A 307 16.21 -5.52 -18.42
CA VAL A 307 15.78 -6.41 -17.34
C VAL A 307 14.40 -6.98 -17.66
N ASP A 308 14.26 -8.30 -17.63
CA ASP A 308 12.96 -8.97 -17.72
C ASP A 308 12.21 -8.91 -16.37
N VAL A 309 11.16 -8.10 -16.32
CA VAL A 309 10.26 -7.92 -15.16
C VAL A 309 8.90 -8.59 -15.36
N SER A 310 8.77 -9.51 -16.32
CA SER A 310 7.49 -10.14 -16.68
C SER A 310 6.94 -11.06 -15.59
N GLN A 311 7.81 -11.65 -14.78
CA GLN A 311 7.45 -12.53 -13.67
C GLN A 311 7.26 -11.80 -12.34
N TRP A 312 7.48 -10.47 -12.30
CA TRP A 312 7.38 -9.69 -11.07
C TRP A 312 5.91 -9.40 -10.76
N ASP A 313 5.55 -9.45 -9.48
CA ASP A 313 4.18 -9.24 -9.01
C ASP A 313 4.04 -7.84 -8.40
N PRO A 314 3.09 -7.02 -8.87
CA PRO A 314 2.85 -5.69 -8.30
C PRO A 314 2.13 -5.73 -6.94
N SER A 315 1.64 -6.89 -6.50
CA SER A 315 0.77 -6.99 -5.33
C SER A 315 1.33 -7.86 -4.22
N LEU A 316 1.50 -7.25 -3.04
CA LEU A 316 1.80 -7.99 -1.81
C LEU A 316 0.68 -8.96 -1.42
N LYS A 317 -0.56 -8.76 -1.90
CA LYS A 317 -1.68 -9.68 -1.65
C LYS A 317 -1.34 -11.10 -2.09
N ASN A 318 -0.67 -11.25 -3.24
CA ASN A 318 -0.32 -12.55 -3.79
C ASN A 318 0.81 -13.23 -3.02
N LEU A 319 1.75 -12.47 -2.45
CA LEU A 319 2.77 -12.99 -1.52
C LEU A 319 2.11 -13.48 -0.22
N LEU A 320 1.35 -12.59 0.42
CA LEU A 320 0.71 -12.83 1.72
C LEU A 320 -0.33 -13.95 1.68
N ARG A 321 -0.98 -14.20 0.52
CA ARG A 321 -2.08 -15.17 0.37
C ARG A 321 -1.82 -16.27 -0.65
N HIS A 322 -0.55 -16.48 -1.03
CA HIS A 322 -0.14 -17.42 -2.08
C HIS A 322 -0.78 -18.81 -1.93
N ALA A 323 -0.82 -19.35 -0.71
CA ALA A 323 -1.35 -20.68 -0.40
C ALA A 323 -2.83 -20.89 -0.80
N GLN A 324 -3.63 -19.83 -0.93
CA GLN A 324 -5.05 -19.94 -1.30
C GLN A 324 -5.25 -20.08 -2.81
N ASN A 325 -4.41 -19.39 -3.60
CA ASN A 325 -4.53 -19.38 -5.05
C ASN A 325 -4.22 -20.76 -5.65
N ASP A 326 -3.22 -21.46 -5.11
CA ASP A 326 -2.86 -22.82 -5.54
C ASP A 326 -3.97 -23.85 -5.28
N LEU A 327 -4.65 -23.76 -4.13
CA LEU A 327 -5.74 -24.67 -3.78
C LEU A 327 -6.98 -24.45 -4.66
N ARG A 328 -7.27 -23.20 -5.04
CA ARG A 328 -8.35 -22.88 -5.98
C ARG A 328 -8.06 -23.43 -7.37
N ARG A 329 -6.85 -23.20 -7.90
CA ARG A 329 -6.43 -23.75 -9.20
C ARG A 329 -6.57 -25.27 -9.29
N ARG A 330 -6.31 -26.01 -8.21
CA ARG A 330 -6.51 -27.47 -8.19
C ARG A 330 -7.96 -27.92 -8.17
N ARG A 331 -8.88 -27.13 -7.60
CA ARG A 331 -10.31 -27.48 -7.54
C ARG A 331 -11.04 -27.14 -8.83
N GLU A 332 -10.56 -26.14 -9.55
CA GLU A 332 -11.14 -25.64 -10.80
C GLU A 332 -10.61 -26.35 -12.06
N ASP A 333 -9.99 -27.53 -11.93
CA ASP A 333 -9.76 -28.41 -13.07
C ASP A 333 -10.88 -29.47 -13.17
N PRO A 334 -12.04 -29.14 -13.76
CA PRO A 334 -13.17 -30.05 -13.91
C PRO A 334 -12.87 -31.23 -14.85
N ARG A 335 -11.70 -31.26 -15.52
CA ARG A 335 -11.33 -32.33 -16.46
C ARG A 335 -10.87 -33.62 -15.78
N GLY A 336 -10.82 -33.67 -14.45
CA GLY A 336 -10.56 -34.89 -13.67
C GLY A 336 -11.74 -35.85 -13.52
N ARG A 337 -12.95 -35.54 -14.04
CA ARG A 337 -14.12 -36.44 -13.97
C ARG A 337 -14.12 -37.48 -15.10
N SER A 338 -13.07 -38.31 -15.15
CA SER A 338 -13.20 -39.67 -15.67
C SER A 338 -13.19 -40.62 -14.46
N ALA A 339 -14.35 -40.72 -13.80
CA ALA A 339 -14.63 -41.73 -12.80
C ALA A 339 -14.77 -43.09 -13.50
N SER A 340 -13.65 -43.62 -14.00
CA SER A 340 -13.56 -45.04 -14.34
C SER A 340 -13.34 -45.78 -13.01
N PRO A 341 -14.25 -46.69 -12.61
CA PRO A 341 -14.01 -47.54 -11.46
C PRO A 341 -12.90 -48.52 -11.86
N ARG A 342 -11.64 -48.19 -11.54
CA ARG A 342 -10.53 -49.13 -11.68
C ARG A 342 -10.53 -50.05 -10.46
N PRO A 343 -10.79 -51.35 -10.62
CA PRO A 343 -10.79 -52.29 -9.51
C PRO A 343 -9.37 -52.46 -8.98
N HIS A 344 -9.25 -52.39 -7.66
CA HIS A 344 -8.28 -53.12 -6.85
C HIS A 344 -6.89 -53.34 -7.46
N ASP A 345 -6.03 -52.33 -7.34
CA ASP A 345 -4.62 -52.59 -7.10
C ASP A 345 -4.14 -51.69 -5.95
N ARG A 346 -4.05 -52.28 -4.76
CA ARG A 346 -3.67 -51.62 -3.50
C ARG A 346 -2.15 -51.44 -3.42
N SER A 347 -1.51 -51.02 -4.50
CA SER A 347 -0.15 -50.51 -4.40
C SER A 347 -0.21 -49.22 -3.59
N ALA A 348 0.35 -49.24 -2.37
CA ALA A 348 0.53 -48.07 -1.54
C ALA A 348 1.16 -46.96 -2.39
N ARG A 349 0.34 -46.01 -2.85
CA ARG A 349 0.82 -44.88 -3.65
C ARG A 349 1.88 -44.20 -2.81
N ARG A 350 3.14 -44.34 -3.22
CA ARG A 350 4.27 -43.62 -2.62
C ARG A 350 3.85 -42.17 -2.51
N ASN A 351 3.72 -41.68 -1.27
CA ASN A 351 3.41 -40.30 -0.97
C ASN A 351 4.47 -39.44 -1.66
N SER A 352 4.15 -38.92 -2.84
CA SER A 352 5.03 -38.00 -3.54
C SER A 352 5.18 -36.77 -2.64
N PRO A 353 6.41 -36.27 -2.43
CA PRO A 353 6.59 -35.09 -1.61
C PRO A 353 5.69 -33.97 -2.12
N PRO A 354 5.08 -33.16 -1.23
CA PRO A 354 4.25 -32.05 -1.66
C PRO A 354 5.08 -31.16 -2.60
N PRO A 355 4.51 -30.70 -3.72
CA PRO A 355 5.25 -29.88 -4.65
C PRO A 355 5.77 -28.63 -3.95
N ARG A 356 7.02 -28.27 -4.26
CA ARG A 356 7.65 -27.05 -3.74
C ARG A 356 6.83 -25.86 -4.23
N ARG A 357 6.43 -25.00 -3.31
CA ARG A 357 5.77 -23.74 -3.64
C ARG A 357 6.80 -22.78 -4.21
N LEU A 358 6.42 -22.09 -5.28
CA LEU A 358 7.27 -21.12 -5.95
C LEU A 358 6.53 -19.78 -5.99
N TYR A 359 7.19 -18.75 -5.52
CA TYR A 359 6.72 -17.38 -5.51
C TYR A 359 7.19 -16.64 -6.75
N ALA A 360 6.57 -15.49 -7.04
CA ALA A 360 7.18 -14.53 -7.94
C ALA A 360 8.57 -14.14 -7.39
N PRO A 361 9.58 -13.95 -8.26
CA PRO A 361 10.91 -13.57 -7.80
C PRO A 361 10.95 -12.24 -7.04
N VAL A 362 10.12 -11.27 -7.46
CA VAL A 362 10.06 -9.93 -6.88
C VAL A 362 8.61 -9.53 -6.70
N TYR A 363 8.31 -8.95 -5.54
CA TYR A 363 7.08 -8.25 -5.25
C TYR A 363 7.38 -6.76 -5.13
N VAL A 364 6.69 -5.93 -5.91
CA VAL A 364 6.97 -4.49 -5.97
C VAL A 364 6.05 -3.74 -5.01
N VAL A 365 6.63 -2.77 -4.29
CA VAL A 365 5.90 -1.86 -3.40
C VAL A 365 6.18 -0.44 -3.86
N ASP A 366 5.14 0.22 -4.33
CA ASP A 366 5.19 1.62 -4.75
C ASP A 366 4.93 2.55 -3.55
N VAL A 367 5.99 3.20 -3.07
CA VAL A 367 5.88 4.14 -1.94
C VAL A 367 5.12 5.41 -2.33
N GLN A 368 5.12 5.81 -3.60
CA GLN A 368 4.32 6.93 -4.08
C GLN A 368 2.83 6.57 -4.08
N SER A 369 2.48 5.36 -4.53
CA SER A 369 1.10 4.88 -4.43
C SER A 369 0.64 4.79 -2.98
N MET A 370 1.50 4.36 -2.05
CA MET A 370 1.17 4.36 -0.62
C MET A 370 0.88 5.77 -0.11
N PHE A 371 1.76 6.72 -0.43
CA PHE A 371 1.63 8.12 -0.03
C PHE A 371 0.33 8.74 -0.55
N THR A 372 0.08 8.66 -1.87
CA THR A 372 -1.14 9.21 -2.50
C THR A 372 -2.42 8.58 -1.94
N THR A 373 -2.40 7.28 -1.61
CA THR A 373 -3.54 6.59 -0.98
C THR A 373 -3.79 7.10 0.44
N LEU A 374 -2.72 7.35 1.20
CA LEU A 374 -2.78 7.85 2.57
C LEU A 374 -3.26 9.29 2.63
N PHE A 375 -2.72 10.20 1.81
CA PHE A 375 -3.09 11.62 1.85
C PHE A 375 -4.25 11.98 0.93
N GLY A 376 -4.73 11.04 0.11
CA GLY A 376 -5.83 11.29 -0.83
C GLY A 376 -5.46 12.30 -1.93
N THR A 377 -4.18 12.48 -2.23
CA THR A 377 -3.71 13.41 -3.25
C THR A 377 -3.79 12.75 -4.63
N SER A 378 -4.28 13.50 -5.62
CA SER A 378 -4.21 13.10 -7.03
C SER A 378 -2.83 13.36 -7.64
N ASP A 379 -2.01 14.18 -6.96
CA ASP A 379 -0.69 14.58 -7.41
C ASP A 379 0.32 13.43 -7.28
N ARG A 380 0.61 12.80 -8.42
CA ARG A 380 1.67 11.79 -8.59
C ARG A 380 2.99 12.40 -9.06
N SER A 381 3.16 13.72 -8.98
CA SER A 381 4.42 14.37 -9.38
C SER A 381 5.42 14.53 -8.24
N GLN A 382 5.02 14.20 -7.00
CA GLN A 382 5.90 14.30 -5.85
C GLN A 382 7.10 13.36 -5.97
N SER A 383 8.31 13.89 -5.80
CA SER A 383 9.57 13.16 -5.80
C SER A 383 9.81 12.43 -4.48
N VAL A 384 10.81 11.53 -4.44
CA VAL A 384 11.23 10.86 -3.19
C VAL A 384 11.61 11.89 -2.10
N PRO A 385 12.46 12.91 -2.36
CA PRO A 385 12.74 13.94 -1.36
C PRO A 385 11.50 14.71 -0.90
N ALA A 386 10.56 15.02 -1.80
CA ALA A 386 9.33 15.73 -1.45
C ALA A 386 8.45 14.91 -0.49
N ILE A 387 8.27 13.61 -0.77
CA ILE A 387 7.56 12.69 0.12
C ILE A 387 8.29 12.59 1.47
N ALA A 388 9.62 12.44 1.46
CA ALA A 388 10.40 12.35 2.70
C ALA A 388 10.26 13.61 3.57
N LYS A 389 10.23 14.80 2.97
CA LYS A 389 9.98 16.06 3.69
C LYS A 389 8.57 16.11 4.27
N HIS A 390 7.57 15.71 3.49
CA HIS A 390 6.19 15.67 3.95
C HIS A 390 6.00 14.75 5.16
N LEU A 391 6.76 13.65 5.20
CA LEU A 391 6.77 12.70 6.32
C LEU A 391 7.72 13.10 7.47
N GLY A 392 8.37 14.27 7.40
CA GLY A 392 9.32 14.73 8.43
C GLY A 392 10.62 13.91 8.52
N ILE A 393 10.94 13.11 7.50
CA ILE A 393 12.15 12.27 7.43
C ILE A 393 13.37 13.11 7.00
N LEU A 394 13.14 14.10 6.14
CA LEU A 394 14.15 14.96 5.54
C LEU A 394 13.83 16.43 5.89
N PRO A 395 14.82 17.28 6.21
CA PRO A 395 14.55 18.68 6.52
C PRO A 395 14.06 19.44 5.28
N ALA A 396 13.25 20.48 5.49
CA ALA A 396 12.61 21.26 4.42
C ALA A 396 13.65 21.92 3.47
N GLU A 397 14.77 22.36 4.05
CA GLU A 397 15.89 23.01 3.37
C GLU A 397 16.68 22.07 2.44
N ASP A 398 16.48 20.75 2.55
CA ASP A 398 17.27 19.79 1.79
C ASP A 398 16.91 19.84 0.30
N LYS A 399 17.80 20.38 -0.54
CA LYS A 399 17.53 20.61 -1.97
C LYS A 399 18.39 19.76 -2.87
N GLY A 400 17.89 19.41 -4.05
CA GLY A 400 18.62 18.60 -5.03
C GLY A 400 18.15 17.15 -5.06
N TRP A 401 18.70 16.40 -6.00
CA TRP A 401 18.38 14.99 -6.25
C TRP A 401 19.66 14.18 -6.36
N CYS A 402 19.59 12.91 -5.94
CA CYS A 402 20.66 11.94 -6.12
C CYS A 402 20.07 10.56 -5.81
N ALA A 403 20.00 9.69 -6.81
CA ALA A 403 19.42 8.37 -6.61
C ALA A 403 20.13 7.58 -5.48
N GLY A 404 21.45 7.73 -5.37
CA GLY A 404 22.25 7.16 -4.28
C GLY A 404 21.82 7.60 -2.88
N ASN A 405 21.41 8.86 -2.69
CA ASN A 405 20.86 9.34 -1.42
C ASN A 405 19.37 8.94 -1.28
N GLU A 406 18.64 8.83 -2.37
CA GLU A 406 17.22 8.45 -2.31
C GLU A 406 17.03 6.97 -1.95
N VAL A 407 18.00 6.11 -2.25
CA VAL A 407 17.94 4.65 -2.00
C VAL A 407 17.69 4.29 -0.53
N TRP A 408 18.09 5.16 0.39
CA TRP A 408 17.85 5.00 1.83
C TRP A 408 16.64 5.76 2.34
N LEU A 409 16.19 6.78 1.61
CA LEU A 409 14.96 7.50 1.92
C LEU A 409 13.74 6.62 1.64
N VAL A 410 13.74 5.84 0.56
CA VAL A 410 12.61 4.98 0.18
C VAL A 410 12.21 3.98 1.28
N PRO A 411 13.12 3.21 1.92
CA PRO A 411 12.78 2.37 3.06
C PRO A 411 12.24 3.15 4.25
N LYS A 412 12.81 4.33 4.56
CA LYS A 412 12.32 5.16 5.66
C LYS A 412 10.91 5.68 5.40
N ILE A 413 10.62 6.10 4.16
CA ILE A 413 9.29 6.50 3.71
C ILE A 413 8.31 5.33 3.87
N PHE A 414 8.68 4.15 3.40
CA PHE A 414 7.89 2.93 3.57
C PHE A 414 7.59 2.67 5.05
N CYS A 415 8.61 2.69 5.91
CA CYS A 415 8.47 2.47 7.35
C CYS A 415 7.55 3.49 8.02
N ALA A 416 7.72 4.78 7.72
CA ALA A 416 6.91 5.84 8.31
C ALA A 416 5.40 5.62 8.06
N MET A 417 5.03 5.15 6.87
CA MET A 417 3.64 4.85 6.52
C MET A 417 3.19 3.46 7.00
N ALA A 418 4.05 2.44 6.91
CA ALA A 418 3.68 1.06 7.20
C ALA A 418 3.66 0.72 8.71
N HIS A 419 4.42 1.45 9.53
CA HIS A 419 4.48 1.24 10.98
C HIS A 419 3.22 1.73 11.72
N GLY A 420 2.57 2.78 11.21
CA GLY A 420 1.50 3.49 11.90
C GLY A 420 0.19 2.70 12.10
N SER A 421 -0.84 3.41 12.57
CA SER A 421 -2.21 2.92 12.76
C SER A 421 -2.89 2.55 11.42
N SER A 422 -4.16 2.14 11.42
CA SER A 422 -4.84 1.83 10.15
C SER A 422 -4.90 3.03 9.21
N ILE A 423 -5.03 2.81 7.91
CA ILE A 423 -5.05 3.90 6.93
C ILE A 423 -6.09 4.98 7.27
N ASP A 424 -7.23 4.57 7.81
CA ASP A 424 -8.31 5.49 8.20
C ASP A 424 -7.97 6.28 9.47
N GLU A 425 -7.16 5.71 10.37
CA GLU A 425 -6.68 6.37 11.59
C GLU A 425 -5.52 7.31 11.26
N GLN A 426 -4.54 6.86 10.47
CA GLN A 426 -3.46 7.72 10.01
C GLN A 426 -3.99 8.95 9.25
N LYS A 427 -5.02 8.78 8.41
CA LYS A 427 -5.70 9.90 7.73
C LYS A 427 -6.27 10.95 8.69
N GLN A 428 -6.64 10.56 9.91
CA GLN A 428 -7.15 11.46 10.94
C GLN A 428 -6.03 12.02 11.83
N GLU A 429 -5.02 11.19 12.10
CA GLU A 429 -3.88 11.51 12.97
C GLU A 429 -2.88 12.44 12.33
N TRP A 430 -2.70 12.34 11.01
CA TRP A 430 -1.92 13.27 10.22
C TRP A 430 -2.91 14.38 9.87
N PRO A 431 -3.08 15.38 10.77
CA PRO A 431 -3.95 16.49 10.40
C PRO A 431 -3.28 17.01 9.15
N SER A 432 -4.06 17.21 8.09
CA SER A 432 -3.59 17.83 6.87
C SER A 432 -2.52 18.84 7.28
N PHE A 433 -1.25 18.56 6.97
CA PHE A 433 -0.26 19.60 6.75
C PHE A 433 -0.80 20.30 5.51
N THR A 434 -1.98 20.91 5.68
CA THR A 434 -2.67 21.73 4.74
C THR A 434 -1.61 22.75 4.51
N ILE A 435 -1.15 22.73 3.28
CA ILE A 435 -0.44 23.80 2.64
C ILE A 435 -1.30 25.05 2.90
N GLN A 436 -1.17 25.67 4.08
CA GLN A 436 -1.60 27.04 4.37
C GLN A 436 -0.79 28.03 3.51
N ALA A 437 0.04 27.54 2.59
CA ALA A 437 0.81 28.31 1.64
C ALA A 437 0.13 28.47 0.26
N ALA A 438 -1.13 28.04 0.03
CA ALA A 438 -1.72 28.16 -1.31
C ALA A 438 -3.25 28.39 -1.41
N SER A 439 -4.01 28.48 -0.31
CA SER A 439 -5.47 28.71 -0.40
C SER A 439 -5.96 30.04 0.20
N ASP A 440 -5.08 30.91 0.69
CA ASP A 440 -5.47 32.15 1.38
C ASP A 440 -5.48 33.42 0.49
N GLU A 441 -5.29 33.33 -0.83
CA GLU A 441 -5.41 34.49 -1.72
C GLU A 441 -6.06 34.13 -3.07
N TYR A 442 -7.33 33.75 -3.05
CA TYR A 442 -8.26 34.07 -4.14
C TYR A 442 -9.55 34.53 -3.47
N ASP A 443 -9.50 35.71 -2.84
CA ASP A 443 -10.69 36.52 -2.67
C ASP A 443 -11.21 36.84 -4.08
N ASP A 444 -12.36 36.26 -4.42
CA ASP A 444 -13.19 36.58 -5.58
C ASP A 444 -13.74 38.02 -5.45
N ASP A 445 -12.85 39.00 -5.36
CA ASP A 445 -13.18 40.43 -5.50
C ASP A 445 -13.19 40.79 -6.99
N VAL A 446 -14.03 40.07 -7.76
CA VAL A 446 -14.48 40.54 -9.08
C VAL A 446 -15.51 41.63 -8.83
N SER A 447 -14.99 42.80 -8.48
CA SER A 447 -15.69 44.06 -8.53
C SER A 447 -16.05 44.37 -9.99
N ASP A 448 -17.34 44.23 -10.28
CA ASP A 448 -18.18 45.28 -10.85
C ASP A 448 -17.41 46.35 -11.68
N TYR A 449 -16.98 45.98 -12.88
CA TYR A 449 -16.68 46.98 -13.91
C TYR A 449 -17.99 47.45 -14.53
N GLY A 450 -18.56 48.48 -13.90
CA GLY A 450 -19.60 49.33 -14.47
C GLY A 450 -19.16 49.85 -15.84
N LEU A 451 -19.86 49.41 -16.88
CA LEU A 451 -19.81 49.99 -18.21
C LEU A 451 -20.59 51.31 -18.18
N ASP A 452 -19.89 52.41 -17.93
CA ASP A 452 -20.40 53.75 -18.17
C ASP A 452 -20.44 53.98 -19.70
N GLY A 453 -21.66 53.91 -20.24
CA GLY A 453 -21.96 54.30 -21.61
C GLY A 453 -22.09 55.81 -21.70
N SER A 454 -21.06 56.49 -22.19
CA SER A 454 -21.17 57.87 -22.65
C SER A 454 -21.77 57.87 -24.06
N ASP A 455 -23.06 58.19 -24.14
CA ASP A 455 -23.67 58.77 -25.33
C ASP A 455 -23.13 60.19 -25.53
N SER A 456 -22.69 60.50 -26.74
CA SER A 456 -22.46 61.87 -27.22
C SER A 456 -22.70 61.92 -28.72
N GLU A 457 -23.52 62.89 -29.09
CA GLU A 457 -23.96 63.32 -30.43
C GLU A 457 -22.83 63.67 -31.40
#